data_AF-Q5VJ84-F1
#
_entry.id   AF-Q5VJ84-F1
#
_cell.length_a   1.000
_cell.length_b   1.000
_cell.length_c   1.000
_cell.angle_alpha   90.00
_cell.angle_beta   90.00
_cell.angle_gamma   90.00
#
_symmetry.space_group_name_H-M   'P 1'
#
loop_
_entity.id
_entity.type
_entity.pdbx_description
1 polymer ?
#
loop_
_entity_poly.entity_id
_entity_poly.type
_entity_poly.pdbx_seq_one_letter_code
_entity_poly.pdbx_strand_id
1 'polypeptide(L)' 'ISKDGQTREHALLAYTLGVKQLIVAINKMDTTKWSEERYQEIIKETSNFIKKVGYNPKHVPFVPISGF' A
#
# COMPACT_ATOMS: atom_id res chain seq x y z
N ILE A 1 -5.74 8.78 0.17
CA ILE A 1 -6.17 7.62 1.01
C ILE A 1 -6.95 8.13 2.24
N SER A 2 -8.05 7.51 2.69
CA SER A 2 -8.84 8.05 3.83
C SER A 2 -8.04 8.10 5.13
N LYS A 3 -8.27 9.12 5.97
CA LYS A 3 -7.56 9.31 7.26
C LYS A 3 -7.92 8.23 8.28
N ASP A 4 -9.18 7.82 8.31
CA ASP A 4 -9.74 6.72 9.12
C ASP A 4 -9.77 5.38 8.35
N GLY A 5 -8.78 5.19 7.47
CA GLY A 5 -8.75 4.03 6.58
C GLY A 5 -8.35 2.76 7.31
N GLN A 6 -9.19 1.74 7.25
CA GLN A 6 -8.95 0.37 7.78
C GLN A 6 -7.59 -0.22 7.36
N THR A 7 -7.10 0.08 6.15
CA THR A 7 -5.77 -0.34 5.67
C THR A 7 -4.64 0.09 6.60
N ARG A 8 -4.80 1.24 7.27
CA ARG A 8 -3.78 1.77 8.17
C ARG A 8 -3.74 1.01 9.48
N GLU A 9 -4.91 0.74 10.04
CA GLU A 9 -5.06 -0.02 11.26
C GLU A 9 -4.54 -1.46 11.09
N HIS A 10 -4.91 -2.13 10.00
CA HIS A 10 -4.43 -3.47 9.69
C HIS A 10 -2.91 -3.54 9.50
N ALA A 11 -2.30 -2.54 8.85
CA ALA A 11 -0.84 -2.50 8.69
C ALA A 11 -0.12 -2.32 10.03
N LEU A 12 -0.67 -1.49 10.92
CA LEU A 12 -0.15 -1.29 12.27
C LEU A 12 -0.27 -2.56 13.10
N LEU A 13 -1.44 -3.20 13.11
CA LEU A 13 -1.68 -4.46 13.82
C LEU A 13 -0.76 -5.58 13.31
N ALA A 14 -0.58 -5.70 11.99
CA ALA A 14 0.35 -6.67 11.42
C ALA A 14 1.79 -6.45 11.92
N TYR A 15 2.22 -5.19 12.01
CA TYR A 15 3.56 -4.84 12.49
C TYR A 15 3.73 -5.15 13.98
N THR A 16 2.75 -4.82 14.82
CA THR A 16 2.81 -5.11 16.26
C THR A 16 2.76 -6.61 16.56
N LEU A 17 2.12 -7.40 15.70
CA LEU A 17 2.11 -8.87 15.77
C LEU A 17 3.41 -9.51 15.24
N GLY A 18 4.39 -8.72 14.78
CA GLY A 18 5.71 -9.20 14.38
C GLY A 18 5.85 -9.58 12.90
N VAL A 19 4.89 -9.23 12.04
CA VAL A 19 5.00 -9.43 10.59
C VAL A 19 6.01 -8.43 10.03
N LYS A 20 7.15 -8.93 9.51
CA LYS A 20 8.24 -8.08 9.00
C LYS A 20 8.25 -7.92 7.48
N GLN A 21 7.62 -8.84 6.76
CA GLN A 21 7.52 -8.82 5.31
C GLN A 21 6.12 -8.37 4.89
N LEU A 22 6.05 -7.41 3.97
CA LEU A 22 4.79 -6.84 3.49
C LEU A 22 4.88 -6.70 1.97
N ILE A 23 3.82 -7.11 1.28
CA ILE A 23 3.61 -6.86 -0.15
C ILE A 23 2.33 -6.05 -0.28
N VAL A 24 2.36 -4.98 -1.07
CA VAL A 24 1.20 -4.12 -1.30
C VAL A 24 0.64 -4.37 -2.69
N ALA A 25 -0.55 -4.95 -2.77
CA ALA A 25 -1.30 -5.11 -4.01
C ALA A 25 -2.20 -3.89 -4.25
N ILE A 26 -2.00 -3.21 -5.38
CA ILE A 26 -2.84 -2.09 -5.82
C ILE A 26 -3.88 -2.64 -6.79
N ASN A 27 -5.11 -2.82 -6.29
CA ASN A 27 -6.19 -3.47 -7.03
C ASN A 27 -7.06 -2.46 -7.82
N LYS A 28 -7.85 -2.98 -8.78
CA LYS A 28 -8.78 -2.24 -9.64
C LYS A 28 -8.11 -1.22 -10.57
N MET A 29 -6.90 -1.52 -11.05
CA MET A 29 -6.17 -0.64 -11.97
C MET A 29 -6.85 -0.50 -13.34
N ASP A 30 -7.73 -1.41 -13.70
CA ASP A 30 -8.62 -1.32 -14.86
C ASP A 30 -9.51 -0.06 -14.81
N THR A 31 -10.03 0.30 -13.63
CA THR A 31 -10.93 1.45 -13.44
C THR A 31 -10.24 2.79 -13.70
N THR A 32 -8.92 2.82 -13.56
CA THR A 32 -8.07 3.98 -13.83
C THR A 32 -7.35 3.87 -15.16
N LYS A 33 -7.78 2.93 -16.04
CA LYS A 33 -7.18 2.64 -17.34
C LYS A 33 -5.68 2.41 -17.26
N TRP A 34 -5.21 1.75 -16.19
CA TRP A 34 -3.80 1.51 -15.93
C TRP A 34 -2.94 2.78 -15.92
N SER A 35 -3.51 3.90 -15.45
CA SER A 35 -2.80 5.18 -15.34
C SER A 35 -1.58 5.07 -14.43
N GLU A 36 -0.41 5.31 -15.01
CA GLU A 36 0.87 5.34 -14.28
C GLU A 36 0.90 6.49 -13.27
N GLU A 37 0.37 7.66 -13.61
CA GLU A 37 0.31 8.80 -12.69
C GLU A 37 -0.45 8.44 -11.40
N ARG A 38 -1.60 7.77 -11.55
CA ARG A 38 -2.40 7.33 -10.42
C ARG A 38 -1.68 6.26 -9.59
N TYR A 39 -0.99 5.32 -10.25
CA TYR A 39 -0.16 4.31 -9.59
C TYR A 39 0.95 4.96 -8.75
N GLN A 40 1.69 5.91 -9.32
CA GLN A 40 2.77 6.62 -8.64
C GLN A 40 2.27 7.46 -7.47
N GLU A 41 1.12 8.12 -7.60
CA GLU A 41 0.45 8.84 -6.50
C GLU A 41 0.17 7.91 -5.32
N ILE A 42 -0.43 6.73 -5.60
CA ILE A 42 -0.77 5.74 -4.56
C ILE A 42 0.50 5.19 -3.89
N ILE A 43 1.56 4.88 -4.66
CA ILE A 43 2.84 4.44 -4.09
C ILE A 43 3.39 5.50 -3.15
N LYS A 44 3.40 6.77 -3.56
CA LYS A 44 3.94 7.87 -2.74
C LYS A 44 3.18 8.02 -1.43
N GLU A 45 1.85 8.03 -1.47
CA GLU A 45 1.01 8.09 -0.27
C GLU A 45 1.23 6.87 0.64
N THR A 46 1.24 5.67 0.06
CA THR A 46 1.33 4.41 0.81
C THR A 46 2.73 4.22 1.40
N SER A 47 3.79 4.60 0.68
CA SER A 47 5.18 4.57 1.16
C SER A 47 5.38 5.49 2.37
N ASN A 48 4.81 6.69 2.35
CA ASN A 48 4.84 7.60 3.49
C ASN A 48 4.09 7.01 4.70
N PHE A 49 3.01 6.28 4.45
CA PHE A 49 2.22 5.64 5.48
C PHE A 49 2.95 4.45 6.12
N ILE A 50 3.42 3.48 5.34
CA ILE A 50 4.10 2.28 5.88
C ILE A 50 5.41 2.64 6.60
N LYS A 51 6.08 3.72 6.19
CA LYS A 51 7.24 4.27 6.90
C LYS A 51 6.89 4.78 8.30
N LYS A 52 5.70 5.37 8.48
CA LYS A 52 5.22 5.80 9.80
C LYS A 52 4.85 4.61 10.70
N VAL A 53 4.38 3.52 10.11
CA VAL A 53 4.07 2.28 10.84
C VAL A 53 5.34 1.57 11.33
N GLY A 54 6.44 1.66 10.56
CA GLY A 54 7.74 1.08 10.92
C GLY A 54 8.35 0.20 9.84
N TYR A 55 7.64 -0.05 8.72
CA TYR A 55 8.17 -0.82 7.59
C TYR A 55 9.16 0.01 6.77
N ASN A 56 10.16 -0.64 6.18
CA ASN A 56 11.07 -0.02 5.21
C ASN A 56 10.44 -0.04 3.81
N PRO A 57 10.08 1.12 3.21
CA PRO A 57 9.44 1.16 1.89
C PRO A 57 10.30 0.55 0.78
N LYS A 58 11.63 0.54 0.92
CA LYS A 58 12.53 -0.05 -0.08
C LYS A 58 12.41 -1.59 -0.18
N HIS A 59 11.91 -2.23 0.87
CA HIS A 59 11.76 -3.69 0.94
C HIS A 59 10.32 -4.15 0.73
N VAL A 60 9.39 -3.21 0.46
CA VAL A 60 7.96 -3.51 0.25
C VAL A 60 7.67 -3.41 -1.25
N PRO A 61 7.41 -4.53 -1.93
CA PRO A 61 7.02 -4.51 -3.33
C PRO A 61 5.60 -3.95 -3.48
N PHE A 62 5.41 -3.13 -4.51
CA PHE A 62 4.09 -2.68 -4.96
C PHE A 62 3.75 -3.40 -6.25
N VAL A 63 2.61 -4.09 -6.27
CA VAL A 63 2.17 -4.89 -7.42
C VAL A 63 0.82 -4.36 -7.90
N PRO A 64 0.74 -3.77 -9.11
CA PRO A 64 -0.54 -3.41 -9.70
C PRO A 64 -1.26 -4.68 -10.17
N ILE A 65 -2.51 -4.85 -9.74
CA ILE A 65 -3.36 -5.98 -10.13
C ILE A 65 -4.73 -5.50 -10.58
N SER A 66 -5.38 -6.32 -11.41
CA SER A 66 -6.83 -6.28 -11.63
C SER A 66 -7.36 -7.68 -11.47
N GLY A 67 -8.36 -7.86 -10.61
CA GLY A 67 -9.03 -9.15 -10.41
C GLY A 67 -10.27 -9.34 -11.27
N PHE A 68 -10.68 -8.30 -12.00
CA PHE A 68 -11.78 -8.30 -12.95
C PHE A 68 -11.25 -7.91 -14.33
#